data_AF-A0A7V5EZQ4-F1
#
_entry.id   AF-A0A7V5EZQ4-F1
#
_cell.length_a   1.000
_cell.length_b   1.000
_cell.length_c   1.000
_cell.angle_alpha   90.00
_cell.angle_beta   90.00
_cell.angle_gamma   90.00
#
_symmetry.space_group_name_H-M   'P 1'
#
loop_
_entity.id
_entity.type
_entity.pdbx_description
1 polymer ?
#
loop_
_entity_poly.entity_id
_entity_poly.type
_entity_poly.pdbx_seq_one_letter_code
_entity_poly.pdbx_strand_id
1 'polypeptide(L)'
;MNVSAIRFSVIMTAIFLFLTGCAEQEEKTETVVVRPVRTMVLTSSVSGRVRTFPGKVQASQQVDLAFRISGPLVEFPVKEGQAIKKNDLLARIDPRDYKTDLAHVGSSLAEVRAKLKSMKAGARPEDVKVLEAEVAAARARFHEAEQNFK
;
A
#
# COMPACT_ATOMS: atom_id res chain seq x y z
N MET A 1 23.03 30.15 -109.36
CA MET A 1 21.97 30.78 -108.54
C MET A 1 21.12 29.67 -107.94
N ASN A 2 21.54 29.12 -106.79
CA ASN A 2 20.90 27.94 -106.19
C ASN A 2 20.19 28.36 -104.89
N VAL A 3 19.00 28.95 -105.05
CA VAL A 3 18.13 29.46 -103.97
C VAL A 3 17.72 28.34 -102.99
N SER A 4 17.79 27.07 -103.41
CA SER A 4 17.51 25.89 -102.57
C SER A 4 18.55 25.68 -101.47
N ALA A 5 19.83 25.99 -101.71
CA ALA A 5 20.90 25.84 -100.71
C ALA A 5 20.81 26.86 -99.56
N ILE A 6 20.34 28.08 -99.85
CA ILE A 6 20.16 29.14 -98.85
C ILE A 6 18.94 28.84 -97.96
N ARG A 7 17.85 28.30 -98.53
CA ARG A 7 16.68 27.85 -97.75
C ARG A 7 17.02 26.70 -96.81
N PHE A 8 17.86 25.74 -97.27
CA PHE A 8 18.31 24.64 -96.43
C PHE A 8 19.20 25.12 -95.27
N SER A 9 20.08 26.10 -95.52
CA SER A 9 20.93 26.68 -94.47
C SER A 9 20.13 27.46 -93.42
N VAL A 10 19.07 28.19 -93.80
CA VAL A 10 18.24 28.94 -92.84
C VAL A 10 17.37 28.00 -91.99
N ILE A 11 16.86 26.91 -92.58
CA ILE A 11 16.09 25.89 -91.85
C ILE A 11 17.00 25.13 -90.85
N MET A 12 18.27 24.87 -91.22
CA MET A 12 19.21 24.21 -90.32
C MET A 12 19.62 25.09 -89.12
N THR A 13 19.80 26.40 -89.32
CA THR A 13 20.10 27.34 -88.23
C THR A 13 18.89 27.59 -87.31
N ALA A 14 17.67 27.60 -87.85
CA ALA A 14 16.46 27.73 -87.04
C ALA A 14 16.21 26.49 -86.17
N ILE A 15 16.49 25.28 -86.67
CA ILE A 15 16.42 24.03 -85.90
C ILE A 15 17.45 24.02 -84.76
N PHE A 16 18.65 24.55 -84.98
CA PHE A 16 19.68 24.64 -83.94
C PHE A 16 19.28 25.56 -82.78
N LEU A 17 18.50 26.61 -83.05
CA LEU A 17 17.94 27.51 -82.03
C LEU A 17 16.81 26.89 -81.20
N PHE A 18 16.12 25.85 -81.72
CA PHE A 18 15.10 25.13 -80.96
C PHE A 18 15.67 23.98 -80.11
N LEU A 19 16.90 23.52 -80.35
CA LEU A 19 17.51 22.41 -79.62
C LEU A 19 18.21 22.79 -78.31
N THR A 20 18.41 24.08 -78.00
CA THR A 20 19.04 24.51 -76.73
C THR A 20 18.04 24.67 -75.57
N GLY A 21 16.79 24.21 -75.73
CA GLY A 21 15.72 24.32 -74.73
C GLY A 21 15.48 23.08 -73.88
N CYS A 22 16.21 21.98 -74.07
CA CYS A 22 16.17 20.82 -73.16
C CYS A 22 17.33 20.90 -72.17
N ALA A 23 17.17 21.76 -71.17
CA ALA A 23 17.92 21.63 -69.94
C ALA A 23 17.28 20.50 -69.13
N GLU A 24 18.03 19.41 -69.00
CA GLU A 24 17.72 18.28 -68.15
C GLU A 24 17.49 18.79 -66.73
N GLN A 25 16.25 18.65 -66.27
CA GLN A 25 15.87 19.03 -64.92
C GLN A 25 16.33 17.90 -64.00
N GLU A 26 17.57 18.02 -63.53
CA GLU A 26 18.02 17.29 -62.36
C GLU A 26 17.00 17.56 -61.25
N GLU A 27 16.24 16.53 -60.90
CA GLU A 27 15.51 16.46 -59.64
C GLU A 27 16.58 16.56 -58.54
N LYS A 28 16.91 17.80 -58.20
CA LYS A 28 17.55 18.12 -56.94
C LYS A 28 16.54 17.67 -55.90
N THR A 29 16.71 16.43 -55.45
CA THR A 29 16.20 15.99 -54.17
C THR A 29 16.78 17.00 -53.19
N GLU A 30 16.00 18.03 -52.91
CA GLU A 30 16.24 18.92 -51.80
C GLU A 30 16.15 18.01 -50.60
N THR A 31 17.31 17.48 -50.19
CA THR A 31 17.52 17.01 -48.84
C THR A 31 17.09 18.18 -48.00
N VAL A 32 15.87 18.13 -47.48
CA VAL A 32 15.30 19.17 -46.63
C VAL A 32 16.32 19.33 -45.52
N VAL A 33 17.14 20.38 -45.60
CA VAL A 33 18.14 20.69 -44.59
C VAL A 33 17.30 21.09 -43.39
N VAL A 34 16.99 20.12 -42.53
CA VAL A 34 16.18 20.35 -41.34
C VAL A 34 17.02 21.25 -40.46
N ARG A 35 16.70 22.55 -40.47
CA ARG A 35 17.37 23.55 -39.65
C ARG A 35 16.80 23.42 -38.25
N PRO A 36 17.55 22.88 -37.26
CA PRO A 36 17.02 22.74 -35.92
C PRO A 36 16.77 24.14 -35.36
N VAL A 37 15.50 24.43 -35.12
CA VAL A 37 15.06 25.65 -34.46
C VAL A 37 14.92 25.38 -32.97
N ARG A 38 15.40 26.31 -32.14
CA ARG A 38 15.10 26.26 -30.71
C ARG A 38 13.65 26.68 -30.51
N THR A 39 12.78 25.70 -30.35
CA THR A 39 11.43 25.94 -29.88
C THR A 39 11.42 25.92 -28.36
N MET A 40 10.65 26.83 -27.78
CA MET A 40 10.31 26.85 -26.37
C MET A 40 8.82 26.61 -26.25
N VAL A 41 8.42 25.65 -25.40
CA VAL A 41 7.01 25.45 -25.08
C VAL A 41 6.60 26.52 -24.08
N LEU A 42 5.71 27.41 -24.50
CA LEU A 42 5.09 28.41 -23.61
C LEU A 42 4.05 27.71 -22.75
N THR A 43 4.42 27.39 -21.51
CA THR A 43 3.45 26.95 -20.50
C THR A 43 2.89 28.19 -19.83
N SER A 44 1.57 28.32 -19.72
CA SER A 44 0.94 29.42 -18.97
C SER A 44 1.50 29.42 -17.55
N SER A 45 2.35 30.38 -17.23
CA SER A 45 2.94 30.51 -15.91
C SER A 45 1.86 31.06 -15.00
N VAL A 46 1.19 30.19 -14.25
CA VAL A 46 0.53 30.62 -13.02
C VAL A 46 1.65 31.16 -12.14
N SER A 47 1.77 32.49 -12.08
CA SER A 47 2.67 33.21 -11.16
C SER A 47 2.15 33.08 -9.73
N GLY A 48 2.07 31.84 -9.25
CA GLY A 48 1.97 31.51 -7.85
C GLY A 48 3.39 31.39 -7.30
N ARG A 49 3.66 32.03 -6.17
CA ARG A 49 4.96 31.94 -5.50
C ARG A 49 5.20 30.49 -5.08
N VAL A 50 6.02 29.75 -5.83
CA VAL A 50 6.41 28.37 -5.48
C VAL A 50 7.19 28.44 -4.16
N ARG A 51 6.71 27.73 -3.14
CA ARG A 51 7.35 27.64 -1.84
C ARG A 51 7.79 26.20 -1.62
N THR A 52 9.08 25.99 -1.44
CA THR A 52 9.64 24.70 -1.06
C THR A 52 9.90 24.71 0.44
N PHE A 53 9.46 23.67 1.12
CA PHE A 53 9.70 23.49 2.54
C PHE A 53 10.44 22.18 2.77
N PRO A 54 11.45 22.14 3.64
CA PRO A 54 12.00 20.88 4.09
C PRO A 54 10.94 20.13 4.88
N GLY A 55 10.71 18.86 4.53
CA GLY A 55 9.80 17.96 5.22
C GLY A 55 10.52 16.69 5.65
N LYS A 56 10.08 16.10 6.76
CA LYS A 56 10.51 14.76 7.19
C LYS A 56 9.31 13.82 7.07
N VAL A 57 9.56 12.61 6.56
CA VAL A 57 8.54 11.56 6.56
C VAL A 57 8.55 10.90 7.93
N GLN A 58 7.37 10.67 8.48
CA GLN A 58 7.16 9.93 9.72
C GLN A 58 6.12 8.83 9.49
N ALA A 59 6.18 7.77 10.30
CA ALA A 59 5.17 6.73 10.26
C ALA A 59 3.81 7.31 10.62
N SER A 60 2.77 6.94 9.87
CA SER A 60 1.38 7.36 10.15
C SER A 60 0.89 6.82 11.49
N GLN A 61 1.35 5.62 11.87
CA GLN A 61 1.03 4.96 13.13
C GLN A 61 2.28 4.23 13.63
N GLN A 62 2.57 4.40 14.91
CA GLN A 62 3.60 3.66 15.64
C GLN A 62 2.96 3.09 16.91
N VAL A 63 3.23 1.82 17.21
CA VAL A 63 2.68 1.13 18.37
C VAL A 63 3.81 0.40 19.07
N ASP A 64 3.97 0.68 20.36
CA ASP A 64 4.86 -0.07 21.23
C ASP A 64 4.09 -1.26 21.80
N LEU A 65 4.60 -2.47 21.57
CA LEU A 65 3.96 -3.71 21.98
C LEU A 65 4.55 -4.21 23.30
N ALA A 66 3.68 -4.58 24.22
CA ALA A 66 4.05 -5.18 25.50
C ALA A 66 3.06 -6.29 25.86
N PHE A 67 3.51 -7.23 26.68
CA PHE A 67 2.62 -8.25 27.23
C PHE A 67 1.69 -7.63 28.27
N ARG A 68 0.45 -8.13 28.33
CA ARG A 68 -0.54 -7.73 29.32
C ARG A 68 -0.27 -8.29 30.71
N ILE A 69 0.51 -9.37 30.76
CA ILE A 69 0.86 -10.14 31.95
C ILE A 69 2.36 -10.41 31.97
N SER A 70 2.89 -10.67 33.16
CA SER A 70 4.32 -10.92 33.37
C SER A 70 4.63 -12.41 33.32
N GLY A 71 5.68 -12.82 32.62
CA GLY A 71 6.06 -14.22 32.59
C GLY A 71 7.34 -14.47 31.81
N PRO A 72 7.91 -15.68 31.92
CA PRO A 72 9.08 -16.04 31.14
C PRO A 72 8.71 -16.19 29.66
N LEU A 73 9.54 -15.62 28.80
CA LEU A 73 9.42 -15.74 27.34
C LEU A 73 9.84 -17.15 26.90
N VAL A 74 8.98 -17.84 26.16
CA VAL A 74 9.24 -19.19 25.63
C VAL A 74 9.52 -19.19 24.13
N GLU A 75 8.93 -18.26 23.37
CA GLU A 75 9.15 -18.15 21.93
C GLU A 75 9.23 -16.70 21.47
N PHE A 76 10.14 -16.43 20.53
CA PHE A 76 10.30 -15.16 19.85
C PHE A 76 10.74 -15.39 18.40
N PRO A 77 9.82 -15.77 17.49
CA PRO A 77 10.16 -16.20 16.14
C PRO A 77 10.40 -15.05 15.14
N VAL A 78 10.26 -13.79 15.57
CA VAL A 78 10.38 -12.62 14.68
C VAL A 78 11.78 -12.03 14.68
N LYS A 79 12.17 -11.46 13.54
CA LYS A 79 13.43 -10.75 13.35
C LYS A 79 13.20 -9.25 13.19
N GLU A 80 14.21 -8.46 13.54
CA GLU A 80 14.18 -7.01 13.32
C GLU A 80 14.01 -6.69 11.83
N GLY A 81 13.15 -5.71 11.52
CA GLY A 81 12.82 -5.32 10.14
C GLY A 81 11.88 -6.27 9.39
N GLN A 82 11.43 -7.37 10.01
CA GLN A 82 10.49 -8.30 9.40
C GLN A 82 9.10 -7.67 9.23
N ALA A 83 8.54 -7.79 8.03
CA ALA A 83 7.14 -7.44 7.79
C ALA A 83 6.22 -8.49 8.41
N ILE A 84 5.23 -8.02 9.19
CA ILE A 84 4.25 -8.85 9.88
C ILE A 84 2.82 -8.47 9.46
N LYS A 85 1.89 -9.40 9.59
CA LYS A 85 0.46 -9.20 9.37
C LYS A 85 -0.29 -9.20 10.70
N LYS A 86 -1.55 -8.77 10.65
CA LYS A 86 -2.45 -8.83 11.80
C LYS A 86 -2.61 -10.29 12.24
N ASN A 87 -2.50 -10.52 13.55
CA ASN A 87 -2.57 -11.82 14.22
C ASN A 87 -1.34 -12.73 14.05
N ASP A 88 -0.22 -12.22 13.54
CA ASP A 88 1.03 -12.99 13.53
C ASP A 88 1.57 -13.16 14.96
N LEU A 89 2.11 -14.33 15.25
CA LEU A 89 2.77 -14.62 16.53
C LEU A 89 4.09 -13.87 16.61
N LEU A 90 4.16 -12.85 17.46
CA LEU A 90 5.38 -12.08 17.69
C LEU A 90 6.23 -12.69 18.80
N ALA A 91 5.58 -13.09 19.88
CA ALA A 91 6.22 -13.57 21.09
C ALA A 91 5.23 -14.38 21.93
N ARG A 92 5.70 -15.42 22.62
CA ARG A 92 4.88 -16.25 23.50
C ARG A 92 5.53 -16.35 24.87
N ILE A 93 4.75 -16.08 25.91
CA ILE A 93 5.11 -16.34 27.32
C ILE A 93 4.65 -17.74 27.72
N ASP A 94 5.23 -18.29 28.78
CA ASP A 94 4.84 -19.59 29.32
C ASP A 94 3.40 -19.57 29.87
N PRO A 95 2.46 -20.34 29.29
CA PRO A 95 1.07 -20.31 29.71
C PRO A 95 0.76 -21.26 30.88
N ARG A 96 1.72 -22.05 31.38
CA ARG A 96 1.45 -23.15 32.33
C ARG A 96 0.83 -22.67 33.64
N ASP A 97 1.38 -21.60 34.21
CA ASP A 97 0.90 -21.07 35.50
C ASP A 97 -0.51 -20.48 35.34
N TYR A 98 -0.73 -19.71 34.28
CA TYR A 98 -2.03 -19.13 33.94
C TYR A 98 -3.10 -20.16 33.61
N LYS A 99 -2.72 -21.25 32.93
CA LYS A 99 -3.63 -22.37 32.66
C LYS A 99 -4.04 -23.07 33.96
N THR A 100 -3.10 -23.25 34.88
CA THR A 100 -3.35 -23.87 36.18
C THR A 100 -4.26 -22.99 37.02
N ASP A 101 -4.02 -21.69 37.05
CA ASP A 101 -4.84 -20.71 37.75
C ASP A 101 -6.27 -20.65 37.18
N LEU A 102 -6.42 -20.58 35.85
CA LEU A 102 -7.72 -20.62 35.19
C LEU A 102 -8.53 -21.88 35.55
N ALA A 103 -7.87 -23.04 35.61
CA ALA A 103 -8.50 -24.29 36.03
C ALA A 103 -8.91 -24.27 37.51
N HIS A 104 -8.09 -23.70 38.38
CA HIS A 104 -8.36 -23.55 39.80
C HIS A 104 -9.57 -22.63 40.04
N VAL A 105 -9.57 -21.44 39.45
CA VAL A 105 -10.68 -20.47 39.55
C VAL A 105 -11.96 -21.03 38.91
N GLY A 106 -11.84 -21.77 37.80
CA GLY A 106 -12.97 -22.46 37.19
C GLY A 106 -13.62 -23.49 38.12
N SER A 107 -12.80 -24.23 38.87
CA SER A 107 -13.27 -25.20 39.88
C SER A 107 -13.98 -24.49 41.05
N SER A 108 -13.42 -23.38 41.53
CA SER A 108 -14.06 -22.55 42.56
C SER A 108 -15.43 -22.01 42.12
N LEU A 109 -15.55 -21.53 40.88
CA LEU A 109 -16.84 -21.11 40.32
C LEU A 109 -17.85 -22.27 40.23
N ALA A 110 -17.39 -23.47 39.88
CA ALA A 110 -18.24 -24.66 39.83
C ALA A 110 -18.76 -25.04 41.22
N GLU A 111 -17.91 -24.96 42.25
CA GLU A 111 -18.28 -25.21 43.65
C GLU A 111 -19.36 -24.24 44.14
N VAL A 112 -19.18 -22.93 43.95
CA VAL A 112 -20.14 -21.91 44.38
C VAL A 112 -21.48 -22.07 43.63
N ARG A 113 -21.44 -22.42 42.34
CA ARG A 113 -22.66 -22.73 41.57
C ARG A 113 -23.37 -23.98 42.09
N ALA A 114 -22.62 -25.02 42.45
CA ALA A 114 -23.19 -26.24 43.02
C ALA A 114 -23.86 -25.96 44.38
N LYS A 115 -23.22 -25.14 45.22
CA LYS A 115 -23.76 -24.67 46.51
C LYS A 115 -25.04 -23.86 46.34
N LEU A 116 -25.10 -22.94 45.36
CA LEU A 116 -26.34 -22.22 45.04
C LEU A 116 -27.44 -23.22 44.65
N LYS A 117 -27.12 -24.20 43.80
CA LYS A 117 -28.09 -25.21 43.35
C LYS A 117 -28.63 -26.06 44.50
N SER A 118 -27.78 -26.48 45.44
CA SER A 118 -28.21 -27.30 46.58
C SER A 118 -29.05 -26.51 47.60
N MET A 119 -28.73 -25.23 47.81
CA MET A 119 -29.41 -24.39 48.80
C MET A 119 -30.72 -23.77 48.30
N LYS A 120 -30.85 -23.57 46.97
CA LYS A 120 -32.04 -22.93 46.37
C LYS A 120 -33.36 -23.67 46.63
N ALA A 121 -33.32 -24.97 46.91
CA ALA A 121 -34.51 -25.79 47.16
C ALA A 121 -35.21 -25.50 48.51
N GLY A 122 -34.56 -24.81 49.45
CA GLY A 122 -35.13 -24.50 50.76
C GLY A 122 -34.73 -23.13 51.34
N ALA A 123 -34.04 -22.30 50.56
CA ALA A 123 -33.55 -21.00 50.99
C ALA A 123 -34.60 -19.90 50.85
N ARG A 124 -34.55 -18.91 51.74
CA ARG A 124 -35.39 -17.71 51.66
C ARG A 124 -34.91 -16.81 50.49
N PRO A 125 -35.78 -15.96 49.91
CA PRO A 125 -35.41 -15.11 48.77
C PRO A 125 -34.18 -14.21 49.04
N GLU A 126 -34.02 -13.74 50.26
CA GLU A 126 -32.85 -12.96 50.71
C GLU A 126 -31.55 -13.78 50.66
N ASP A 127 -31.59 -15.03 51.10
CA ASP A 127 -30.42 -15.91 51.12
C ASP A 127 -30.03 -16.32 49.69
N VAL A 128 -31.01 -16.53 48.81
CA VAL A 128 -30.77 -16.79 47.38
C VAL A 128 -30.06 -15.61 46.72
N LYS A 129 -30.45 -14.36 47.01
CA LYS A 129 -29.77 -13.17 46.47
C LYS A 129 -28.32 -13.07 46.93
N VAL A 130 -28.03 -13.43 48.18
CA VAL A 130 -26.65 -13.47 48.69
C VAL A 130 -25.82 -14.53 47.95
N LEU A 131 -26.37 -15.72 47.74
CA LEU A 131 -25.69 -16.80 47.00
C LEU A 131 -25.52 -16.46 45.50
N GLU A 132 -26.48 -15.77 44.89
CA GLU A 132 -26.36 -15.27 43.52
C GLU A 132 -25.26 -14.20 43.40
N ALA A 133 -25.12 -13.33 44.40
CA ALA A 133 -24.00 -12.38 44.48
C ALA A 133 -22.65 -13.10 44.66
N GLU A 134 -22.60 -14.18 45.43
CA GLU A 134 -21.40 -15.03 45.58
C GLU A 134 -20.99 -15.65 44.22
N VAL A 135 -21.97 -16.19 43.46
CA VAL A 135 -21.74 -16.70 42.09
C VAL A 135 -21.29 -15.59 41.14
N ALA A 136 -21.85 -14.38 41.26
CA ALA A 136 -21.47 -13.24 40.43
C ALA A 136 -20.02 -12.83 40.68
N ALA A 137 -19.59 -12.76 41.95
CA ALA A 137 -18.21 -12.49 42.32
C ALA A 137 -17.25 -13.58 41.83
N ALA A 138 -17.61 -14.86 41.99
CA ALA A 138 -16.80 -15.97 41.47
C ALA A 138 -16.70 -15.94 39.94
N ARG A 139 -17.75 -15.52 39.23
CA ARG A 139 -17.74 -15.36 37.77
C ARG A 139 -16.82 -14.23 37.32
N ALA A 140 -16.79 -13.12 38.05
CA ALA A 140 -15.89 -12.01 37.76
C ALA A 140 -14.42 -12.45 37.85
N ARG A 141 -14.06 -13.20 38.91
CA ARG A 141 -12.71 -13.79 39.06
C ARG A 141 -12.36 -14.74 37.92
N PHE A 142 -13.30 -15.58 37.50
CA PHE A 142 -13.08 -16.48 36.36
C PHE A 142 -12.83 -15.71 35.06
N HIS A 143 -13.59 -14.65 34.79
CA HIS A 143 -13.35 -13.81 33.62
C HIS A 143 -12.00 -13.11 33.67
N GLU A 144 -11.56 -12.64 34.85
CA GLU A 144 -10.23 -12.05 35.01
C GLU A 144 -9.12 -13.06 34.67
N ALA A 145 -9.19 -14.28 35.22
CA ALA A 145 -8.26 -15.36 34.89
C ALA A 145 -8.29 -15.72 33.40
N GLU A 146 -9.48 -15.69 32.76
CA GLU A 146 -9.63 -15.92 31.33
C GLU A 146 -8.99 -14.81 30.47
N GLN A 147 -9.07 -13.56 30.90
CA GLN A 147 -8.42 -12.43 30.23
C GLN A 147 -6.89 -12.50 30.33
N ASN A 148 -6.38 -13.02 31.45
CA ASN A 148 -4.95 -13.18 31.66
C ASN A 148 -4.37 -14.35 30.84
N PHE A 149 -5.16 -15.38 30.57
CA PHE A 149 -4.74 -16.53 29.77
C PHE A 149 -4.74 -16.27 28.25
N LYS A 150 -5.55 -15.31 27.77
CA LYS A 150 -5.69 -14.94 26.35
C LYS A 150 -4.57 -14.05 25.85
#